data_AF-A0A448S016-F1
#
_entry.id   AF-A0A448S016-F1
#
_cell.length_a   1.000
_cell.length_b   1.000
_cell.length_c   1.000
_cell.angle_alpha   90.00
_cell.angle_beta   90.00
_cell.angle_gamma   90.00
#
_symmetry.space_group_name_H-M   'P 1'
#
loop_
_entity.id
_entity.type
_entity.pdbx_description
1 polymer ?
#
loop_
_entity_poly.entity_id
_entity_poly.type
_entity_poly.pdbx_seq_one_letter_code
_entity_poly.pdbx_strand_id
1 'polypeptide(L)'
;MDQESLKKLTEEYQSKYDKHLTPELDLTSLVLKAHLFLEEILYEIVLLHCKAPKALEGIQFSFHHKLKLAEALYGVHMYKIEFPRGIWPVLDALNKLRNELAHRIDSPKLEDKIVNFLRASEENMMKGKSSQHFNEVLCDPKLLTERMLNVLLYVLGWLGYMHGIIYLNPPERFLAPLFPEVNNKS
;
A
#
# COMPACT_ATOMS: atom_id res chain seq x y z
N MET A 1 -1.79 8.54 -21.91
CA MET A 1 -1.61 8.98 -20.52
C MET A 1 -0.36 9.85 -20.47
N ASP A 2 -0.47 11.06 -19.90
CA ASP A 2 0.57 12.09 -19.84
C ASP A 2 0.95 12.46 -18.39
N GLN A 3 2.09 13.14 -18.23
CA GLN A 3 2.69 13.47 -16.93
C GLN A 3 1.88 14.51 -16.13
N GLU A 4 1.16 15.41 -16.79
CA GLU A 4 0.35 16.44 -16.13
C GLU A 4 -0.83 15.81 -15.40
N SER A 5 -1.49 14.85 -16.07
CA SER A 5 -2.57 14.06 -15.47
C SER A 5 -2.12 13.29 -14.23
N LEU A 6 -0.92 12.67 -14.27
CA LEU A 6 -0.36 11.96 -13.12
C LEU A 6 -0.02 12.91 -11.96
N LYS A 7 0.52 14.09 -12.27
CA LYS A 7 0.85 15.11 -11.26
C LYS A 7 -0.41 15.54 -10.51
N LYS A 8 -1.47 15.90 -11.25
CA LYS A 8 -2.76 16.26 -10.66
C LYS A 8 -3.32 15.15 -9.77
N LEU A 9 -3.28 13.91 -10.24
CA LEU A 9 -3.74 12.75 -9.45
C LEU A 9 -2.92 12.59 -8.15
N THR A 10 -1.61 12.78 -8.22
CA THR A 10 -0.72 12.70 -7.05
C THR A 10 -1.04 13.81 -6.04
N GLU A 11 -1.29 15.03 -6.50
CA GLU A 11 -1.69 16.17 -5.66
C GLU A 11 -3.06 15.91 -4.99
N GLU A 12 -4.02 15.34 -5.71
CA GLU A 12 -5.32 14.94 -5.16
C GLU A 12 -5.17 13.88 -4.06
N TYR A 13 -4.32 12.87 -4.28
CA TYR A 13 -4.01 11.86 -3.26
C TYR A 13 -3.36 12.46 -2.02
N GLN A 14 -2.33 13.28 -2.21
CA GLN A 14 -1.63 13.94 -1.10
C GLN A 14 -2.60 14.80 -0.29
N SER A 15 -3.45 15.58 -0.96
CA SER A 15 -4.46 16.40 -0.30
C SER A 15 -5.45 15.58 0.52
N LYS A 16 -5.89 14.41 0.01
CA LYS A 16 -6.74 13.47 0.78
C LYS A 16 -5.99 12.96 2.02
N TYR A 17 -4.73 12.56 1.88
CA TYR A 17 -3.94 12.01 2.99
C TYR A 17 -3.72 13.06 4.08
N ASP A 18 -3.27 14.27 3.72
CA ASP A 18 -3.03 15.36 4.68
C ASP A 18 -4.30 15.74 5.44
N LYS A 19 -5.46 15.68 4.77
CA LYS A 19 -6.75 15.98 5.38
C LYS A 19 -7.21 14.90 6.37
N HIS A 20 -6.88 13.64 6.12
CA HIS A 20 -7.51 12.51 6.80
C HIS A 20 -6.58 11.69 7.70
N LEU A 21 -5.26 11.82 7.55
CA LEU A 21 -4.22 11.13 8.32
C LEU A 21 -3.42 12.14 9.13
N THR A 22 -4.05 12.72 10.15
CA THR A 22 -3.43 13.76 10.98
C THR A 22 -2.80 13.16 12.25
N PRO A 23 -1.77 13.80 12.83
CA PRO A 23 -1.09 13.31 14.04
C PRO A 23 -1.98 13.22 15.30
N GLU A 24 -3.11 13.92 15.32
CA GLU A 24 -4.04 13.96 16.45
C GLU A 24 -4.99 12.76 16.50
N LEU A 25 -4.99 11.92 15.46
CA LEU A 25 -5.81 10.71 15.45
C LEU A 25 -5.32 9.71 16.49
N ASP A 26 -6.26 9.03 17.14
CA ASP A 26 -5.91 7.84 17.89
C ASP A 26 -5.42 6.73 16.94
N LEU A 27 -4.63 5.80 17.47
CA LEU A 27 -4.00 4.71 16.71
C LEU A 27 -5.02 3.91 15.88
N THR A 28 -6.19 3.63 16.44
CA THR A 28 -7.23 2.84 15.77
C THR A 28 -7.77 3.59 14.57
N SER A 29 -8.18 4.85 14.76
CA SER A 29 -8.67 5.71 13.68
C SER A 29 -7.62 5.90 12.59
N LEU A 30 -6.35 6.08 12.96
CA LEU A 30 -5.25 6.23 12.04
C LEU A 30 -5.07 5.00 11.15
N VAL A 31 -4.96 3.81 11.76
CA VAL A 31 -4.78 2.54 11.02
C VAL A 31 -5.99 2.24 10.14
N LEU A 32 -7.21 2.44 10.64
CA LEU A 32 -8.42 2.17 9.87
C LEU A 32 -8.55 3.10 8.65
N LYS A 33 -8.30 4.40 8.80
CA LYS A 33 -8.35 5.34 7.67
C LYS A 33 -7.24 5.07 6.66
N ALA A 34 -6.01 4.86 7.11
CA ALA A 34 -4.91 4.54 6.21
C ALA A 34 -5.18 3.25 5.42
N HIS A 35 -5.79 2.25 6.06
CA HIS A 35 -6.17 1.02 5.40
C HIS A 35 -7.15 1.24 4.24
N LEU A 36 -8.10 2.17 4.34
CA LEU A 36 -9.02 2.48 3.24
C LEU A 36 -8.29 3.06 2.02
N PHE A 37 -7.35 3.98 2.24
CA PHE A 37 -6.53 4.54 1.16
C PHE A 37 -5.64 3.49 0.50
N LEU A 38 -5.03 2.63 1.31
CA LEU A 38 -4.23 1.51 0.80
C LEU A 38 -5.08 0.53 0.00
N GLU A 39 -6.33 0.30 0.42
CA GLU A 39 -7.26 -0.55 -0.29
C GLU A 39 -7.69 0.04 -1.65
N GLU A 40 -7.94 1.36 -1.69
CA GLU A 40 -8.27 2.11 -2.91
C GLU A 40 -7.13 1.99 -3.92
N ILE A 41 -5.89 2.34 -3.53
CA ILE A 41 -4.75 2.32 -4.45
C ILE A 41 -4.36 0.91 -4.91
N LEU A 42 -4.47 -0.11 -4.05
CA LEU A 42 -4.25 -1.50 -4.46
C LEU A 42 -5.26 -1.92 -5.53
N TYR A 43 -6.52 -1.49 -5.40
CA TYR A 43 -7.53 -1.80 -6.39
C TYR A 43 -7.26 -1.07 -7.71
N GLU A 44 -6.87 0.20 -7.67
CA GLU A 44 -6.50 0.94 -8.87
C GLU A 44 -5.30 0.31 -9.61
N ILE A 45 -4.28 -0.13 -8.87
CA ILE A 45 -3.15 -0.88 -9.43
C ILE A 45 -3.65 -2.12 -10.19
N VAL A 46 -4.59 -2.89 -9.60
CA VAL A 46 -5.18 -4.06 -10.27
C VAL A 46 -5.94 -3.65 -11.53
N LEU A 47 -6.74 -2.59 -11.48
CA LEU A 47 -7.52 -2.11 -12.63
C LEU A 47 -6.61 -1.65 -13.78
N LEU A 48 -5.52 -0.94 -13.48
CA LEU A 48 -4.54 -0.52 -14.49
C LEU A 48 -3.85 -1.68 -15.20
N HIS A 49 -3.82 -2.86 -14.58
CA HIS A 49 -3.28 -4.07 -15.17
C HIS A 49 -4.28 -4.85 -16.02
N CYS A 50 -5.58 -4.51 -15.95
CA CYS A 50 -6.63 -5.23 -16.66
C CYS A 50 -6.88 -4.63 -18.05
N LYS A 51 -6.90 -5.47 -19.08
CA LYS A 51 -7.36 -5.08 -20.44
C LYS A 51 -8.84 -4.68 -20.48
N ALA A 52 -9.65 -5.27 -19.59
CA ALA A 52 -11.08 -5.05 -19.50
C ALA A 52 -11.50 -4.83 -18.03
N PRO A 53 -11.12 -3.69 -17.42
CA PRO A 53 -11.31 -3.44 -15.98
C PRO A 53 -12.79 -3.46 -15.56
N LYS A 54 -13.70 -3.12 -16.48
CA LYS A 54 -15.15 -3.17 -16.26
C LYS A 54 -15.68 -4.56 -15.88
N ALA A 55 -14.97 -5.63 -16.26
CA ALA A 55 -15.34 -6.99 -15.86
C ALA A 55 -15.25 -7.24 -14.35
N LEU A 56 -14.55 -6.35 -13.63
CA LEU A 56 -14.41 -6.41 -12.17
C LEU A 56 -15.45 -5.53 -11.44
N GLU A 57 -16.27 -4.75 -12.17
CA GLU A 57 -17.33 -3.94 -11.57
C GLU A 57 -18.33 -4.82 -10.81
N GLY A 58 -18.74 -4.35 -9.62
CA GLY A 58 -19.67 -5.07 -8.76
C GLY A 58 -19.06 -6.22 -7.94
N ILE A 59 -17.80 -6.60 -8.18
CA ILE A 59 -17.12 -7.61 -7.35
C ILE A 59 -16.62 -6.96 -6.05
N GLN A 60 -17.03 -7.52 -4.92
CA GLN A 60 -16.55 -7.10 -3.61
C GLN A 60 -15.25 -7.83 -3.24
N PHE A 61 -14.12 -7.24 -3.60
CA PHE A 61 -12.81 -7.71 -3.15
C PHE A 61 -12.50 -7.22 -1.74
N SER A 62 -12.05 -8.14 -0.88
CA SER A 62 -11.43 -7.78 0.40
C SER A 62 -10.04 -7.18 0.17
N PHE A 63 -9.53 -6.44 1.16
CA PHE A 63 -8.13 -6.00 1.17
C PHE A 63 -7.14 -7.12 0.83
N HIS A 64 -7.33 -8.32 1.40
CA HIS A 64 -6.44 -9.45 1.14
C HIS A 64 -6.48 -9.88 -0.34
N HIS A 65 -7.67 -9.91 -0.96
CA HIS A 65 -7.77 -10.21 -2.39
C HIS A 65 -7.06 -9.14 -3.23
N LYS A 66 -7.30 -7.86 -2.94
CA LYS A 66 -6.67 -6.73 -3.65
C LYS A 66 -5.15 -6.77 -3.52
N LEU A 67 -4.65 -7.00 -2.30
CA LEU A 67 -3.22 -7.17 -2.02
C LEU A 67 -2.62 -8.31 -2.84
N LYS A 68 -3.23 -9.49 -2.82
CA LYS A 68 -2.68 -10.66 -3.52
C LYS A 68 -2.76 -10.55 -5.03
N LEU A 69 -3.80 -9.90 -5.57
CA LEU A 69 -3.89 -9.58 -6.99
C LEU A 69 -2.82 -8.58 -7.40
N ALA A 70 -2.65 -7.48 -6.66
CA ALA A 70 -1.60 -6.49 -6.94
C ALA A 70 -0.20 -7.12 -6.86
N GLU A 71 0.07 -7.92 -5.82
CA GLU A 71 1.33 -8.67 -5.66
C GLU A 71 1.56 -9.65 -6.82
N ALA A 72 0.52 -10.36 -7.28
CA ALA A 72 0.64 -11.29 -8.41
C ALA A 72 0.88 -10.60 -9.75
N LEU A 73 0.24 -9.44 -9.98
CA LEU A 73 0.34 -8.67 -11.22
C LEU A 73 1.65 -7.89 -11.32
N TYR A 74 2.18 -7.43 -10.18
CA TYR A 74 3.38 -6.60 -10.13
C TYR A 74 4.64 -7.38 -9.73
N GLY A 75 4.50 -8.36 -8.83
CA GLY A 75 5.59 -9.17 -8.32
C GLY A 75 6.67 -8.33 -7.62
N VAL A 76 7.93 -8.68 -7.91
CA VAL A 76 9.15 -8.05 -7.38
C VAL A 76 9.95 -7.29 -8.44
N HIS A 77 9.54 -7.36 -9.71
CA HIS A 77 10.29 -6.85 -10.84
C HIS A 77 9.35 -6.24 -11.88
N MET A 78 9.36 -4.91 -11.98
CA MET A 78 8.97 -4.24 -13.21
C MET A 78 10.24 -3.99 -14.03
N TYR A 79 10.13 -4.03 -15.36
CA TYR A 79 11.28 -3.95 -16.28
C TYR A 79 12.27 -2.83 -15.89
N LYS A 80 13.46 -3.21 -15.41
CA LYS A 80 14.57 -2.34 -14.97
C LYS A 80 14.31 -1.46 -13.73
N ILE A 81 13.20 -1.66 -13.01
CA ILE A 81 12.91 -0.97 -11.75
C ILE A 81 12.80 -2.03 -10.64
N GLU A 82 13.77 -2.02 -9.72
CA GLU A 82 13.71 -2.86 -8.52
C GLU A 82 12.74 -2.23 -7.53
N PHE A 83 11.68 -2.97 -7.21
CA PHE A 83 10.75 -2.57 -6.18
C PHE A 83 11.17 -3.15 -4.82
N PRO A 84 10.98 -2.43 -3.70
CA PRO A 84 11.20 -3.00 -2.37
C PRO A 84 10.37 -4.27 -2.19
N ARG A 85 11.03 -5.44 -2.23
CA ARG A 85 10.39 -6.75 -2.08
C ARG A 85 9.57 -6.86 -0.79
N GLY A 86 9.93 -6.05 0.19
CA GLY A 86 9.33 -6.09 1.51
C GLY A 86 8.08 -5.23 1.70
N ILE A 87 7.56 -4.54 0.66
CA ILE A 87 6.25 -3.87 0.76
C ILE A 87 5.12 -4.86 1.05
N TRP A 88 5.15 -6.05 0.43
CA TRP A 88 4.05 -7.01 0.51
C TRP A 88 3.93 -7.62 1.90
N PRO A 89 5.03 -8.08 2.54
CA PRO A 89 5.02 -8.46 3.97
C PRO A 89 4.50 -7.36 4.90
N VAL A 90 4.84 -6.10 4.63
CA VAL A 90 4.37 -4.95 5.45
C VAL A 90 2.86 -4.75 5.32
N LEU A 91 2.32 -4.81 4.10
CA LEU A 91 0.87 -4.73 3.86
C LEU A 91 0.10 -5.91 4.47
N ASP A 92 0.69 -7.11 4.47
CA ASP A 92 0.10 -8.28 5.13
C ASP A 92 0.07 -8.11 6.66
N ALA A 93 1.16 -7.59 7.25
CA ALA A 93 1.22 -7.25 8.66
C ALA A 93 0.19 -6.17 9.04
N LEU A 94 0.01 -5.15 8.19
CA LEU A 94 -1.02 -4.13 8.38
C LEU A 94 -2.43 -4.72 8.35
N ASN A 95 -2.74 -5.61 7.41
CA ASN A 95 -4.04 -6.27 7.34
C ASN A 95 -4.34 -7.04 8.63
N LYS A 96 -3.33 -7.73 9.19
CA LYS A 96 -3.45 -8.44 10.48
C LYS A 96 -3.67 -7.47 11.64
N LEU A 97 -2.94 -6.35 11.68
CA LEU A 97 -3.11 -5.31 12.70
C LEU A 97 -4.52 -4.68 12.63
N ARG A 98 -4.97 -4.33 11.42
CA ARG A 98 -6.31 -3.78 11.19
C ARG A 98 -7.40 -4.73 11.66
N ASN A 99 -7.29 -6.02 11.35
CA ASN A 99 -8.27 -7.00 11.78
C ASN A 99 -8.35 -7.12 13.30
N GLU A 100 -7.21 -7.04 13.99
CA GLU A 100 -7.20 -7.06 15.45
C GLU A 100 -7.89 -5.82 16.04
N LEU A 101 -7.56 -4.63 15.54
CA LEU A 101 -8.17 -3.36 15.95
C LEU A 101 -9.68 -3.30 15.67
N ALA A 102 -10.13 -3.85 14.55
CA ALA A 102 -11.54 -3.83 14.16
C ALA A 102 -12.41 -4.81 14.97
N HIS A 103 -11.83 -5.88 15.52
CA HIS A 103 -12.58 -6.94 16.18
C HIS A 103 -12.54 -6.88 17.71
N ARG A 104 -11.57 -6.21 18.33
CA ARG A 104 -11.38 -6.26 19.79
C ARG A 104 -10.84 -4.94 20.35
N ILE A 105 -11.63 -4.33 21.23
CA ILE A 105 -11.27 -3.08 21.93
C ILE A 105 -10.04 -3.28 22.82
N ASP A 106 -9.90 -4.44 23.48
CA ASP A 106 -8.74 -4.79 24.31
C ASP A 106 -8.22 -6.19 23.97
N SER A 107 -7.51 -6.33 22.85
CA SER A 107 -6.87 -7.60 22.51
C SER A 107 -5.48 -7.70 23.16
N PRO A 108 -5.19 -8.79 23.92
CA PRO A 108 -3.83 -9.01 24.44
C PRO A 108 -2.81 -9.24 23.32
N LYS A 109 -3.25 -9.44 22.07
CA LYS A 109 -2.38 -9.61 20.90
C LYS A 109 -2.09 -8.31 20.15
N LEU A 110 -2.73 -7.20 20.52
CA LEU A 110 -2.62 -5.95 19.77
C LEU A 110 -1.18 -5.43 19.77
N GLU A 111 -0.51 -5.41 20.92
CA GLU A 111 0.89 -5.00 21.04
C GLU A 111 1.80 -5.85 20.14
N ASP A 112 1.64 -7.17 20.16
CA ASP A 112 2.38 -8.08 19.28
C ASP A 112 2.15 -7.74 17.80
N LYS A 113 0.92 -7.40 17.40
CA LYS A 113 0.62 -7.02 16.00
C LYS A 113 1.26 -5.68 15.62
N ILE A 114 1.24 -4.70 16.53
CA ILE A 114 1.90 -3.41 16.34
C ILE A 114 3.40 -3.62 16.16
N VAL A 115 4.05 -4.36 17.06
CA VAL A 115 5.49 -4.63 16.99
C VAL A 115 5.84 -5.37 15.71
N ASN A 116 5.07 -6.39 15.33
CA ASN A 116 5.33 -7.13 14.10
C ASN A 116 5.18 -6.25 12.86
N PHE A 117 4.22 -5.32 12.83
CA PHE A 117 4.06 -4.36 11.73
C PHE A 117 5.22 -3.36 11.64
N LEU A 118 5.62 -2.76 12.77
CA LEU A 118 6.73 -1.81 12.82
C LEU A 118 8.05 -2.48 12.43
N ARG A 119 8.32 -3.68 12.97
CA ARG A 119 9.51 -4.47 12.63
C ARG A 119 9.54 -4.84 11.15
N ALA A 120 8.42 -5.34 10.61
CA ALA A 120 8.33 -5.63 9.19
C ALA A 120 8.67 -4.39 8.36
N SER A 121 8.17 -3.22 8.74
CA SER A 121 8.45 -1.95 8.06
C SER A 121 9.92 -1.54 8.15
N GLU A 122 10.55 -1.69 9.30
CA GLU A 122 11.96 -1.35 9.49
C GLU A 122 12.90 -2.25 8.68
N GLU A 123 12.72 -3.58 8.78
CA GLU A 123 13.58 -4.55 8.11
C GLU A 123 13.53 -4.44 6.59
N ASN A 124 12.36 -4.05 6.07
CA ASN A 124 12.06 -4.14 4.65
C ASN A 124 12.08 -2.81 3.90
N MET A 125 11.90 -1.70 4.62
CA MET A 125 11.59 -0.41 4.00
C MET A 125 12.44 0.75 4.52
N MET A 126 12.84 0.73 5.81
CA MET A 126 13.63 1.82 6.41
C MET A 126 15.06 1.34 6.69
N LYS A 127 16.00 1.57 5.75
CA LYS A 127 17.43 1.29 5.97
C LYS A 127 18.02 2.26 7.00
N GLY A 128 17.90 1.95 8.29
CA GLY A 128 18.47 2.73 9.39
C GLY A 128 18.45 1.94 10.70
N LYS A 129 19.60 1.89 11.38
CA LYS A 129 19.90 1.20 12.65
C LYS A 129 18.67 0.65 13.41
N SER A 130 18.45 -0.65 13.23
CA SER A 130 17.69 -1.52 14.15
C SER A 130 18.25 -1.39 15.55
N SER A 131 17.65 -0.56 16.42
CA SER A 131 17.88 -0.52 17.88
C SER A 131 16.91 0.44 18.62
N GLN A 132 15.68 0.66 18.17
CA GLN A 132 14.71 1.32 19.06
C GLN A 132 14.01 0.25 19.90
N HIS A 133 14.05 0.40 21.22
CA HIS A 133 13.27 -0.41 22.16
C HIS A 133 11.79 -0.23 21.79
N PHE A 134 11.20 -1.20 21.07
CA PHE A 134 9.74 -1.20 20.82
C PHE A 134 8.97 -1.02 22.13
N ASN A 135 9.51 -1.53 23.24
CA ASN A 135 8.99 -1.33 24.58
C ASN A 135 8.87 0.15 24.99
N GLU A 136 9.82 1.01 24.63
CA GLU A 136 9.74 2.45 24.92
C GLU A 136 8.65 3.13 24.09
N VAL A 137 8.55 2.76 22.80
CA VAL A 137 7.53 3.32 21.89
C VAL A 137 6.13 2.87 22.28
N LEU A 138 5.95 1.61 22.71
CA LEU A 138 4.65 1.12 23.18
C LEU A 138 4.17 1.84 24.44
N CYS A 139 5.09 2.29 25.30
CA CYS A 139 4.77 3.01 26.53
C CYS A 139 4.39 4.48 26.31
N ASP A 140 4.67 5.06 25.13
CA ASP A 140 4.28 6.44 24.78
C ASP A 140 3.30 6.43 23.59
N PRO A 141 1.98 6.58 23.87
CA PRO A 141 0.95 6.57 22.83
C PRO A 141 1.15 7.63 21.73
N LYS A 142 1.73 8.79 22.06
CA LYS A 142 1.97 9.85 21.06
C LYS A 142 3.11 9.45 20.13
N LEU A 143 4.22 9.00 20.70
CA LEU A 143 5.36 8.52 19.93
C LEU A 143 4.98 7.32 19.04
N LEU A 144 4.17 6.40 19.57
CA LEU A 144 3.65 5.28 18.80
C LEU A 144 2.79 5.73 17.61
N THR A 145 1.87 6.65 17.85
CA THR A 145 0.97 7.17 16.80
C THR A 145 1.75 7.91 15.72
N GLU A 146 2.72 8.75 16.10
CA GLU A 146 3.57 9.46 15.17
C GLU A 146 4.41 8.50 14.33
N ARG A 147 5.01 7.48 14.96
CA ARG A 147 5.76 6.43 14.25
C ARG A 147 4.87 5.65 13.29
N MET A 148 3.67 5.28 13.73
CA MET A 148 2.68 4.59 12.91
C MET A 148 2.29 5.44 11.69
N LEU A 149 2.01 6.73 11.89
CA LEU A 149 1.66 7.66 10.82
C LEU A 149 2.77 7.74 9.77
N ASN A 150 4.02 7.92 10.21
CA ASN A 150 5.17 7.97 9.31
C ASN A 150 5.31 6.71 8.46
N VAL A 151 5.17 5.53 9.08
CA VAL A 151 5.21 4.25 8.35
C VAL A 151 4.06 4.14 7.35
N LEU A 152 2.84 4.50 7.74
CA LEU A 152 1.66 4.43 6.86
C LEU A 152 1.78 5.37 5.67
N LEU A 153 2.22 6.62 5.88
CA LEU A 153 2.48 7.57 4.80
C LEU A 153 3.59 7.07 3.86
N TYR A 154 4.62 6.44 4.41
CA TYR A 154 5.69 5.85 3.62
C TYR A 154 5.19 4.71 2.71
N VAL A 155 4.35 3.81 3.25
CA VAL A 155 3.72 2.72 2.48
C VAL A 155 2.79 3.28 1.39
N LEU A 156 1.99 4.30 1.71
CA LEU A 156 1.14 5.00 0.74
C LEU A 156 1.96 5.64 -0.38
N GLY A 157 3.07 6.30 -0.04
CA GLY A 157 3.98 6.89 -1.02
C GLY A 157 4.58 5.86 -1.98
N TRP A 158 4.95 4.68 -1.47
CA TRP A 158 5.47 3.58 -2.30
C TRP A 158 4.42 3.00 -3.24
N LEU A 159 3.18 2.80 -2.77
CA LEU A 159 2.08 2.39 -3.64
C LEU A 159 1.72 3.47 -4.66
N GLY A 160 1.75 4.75 -4.26
CA GLY A 160 1.61 5.91 -5.14
C GLY A 160 2.64 5.91 -6.26
N TYR A 161 3.90 5.63 -5.92
CA TYR A 161 4.97 5.48 -6.89
C TYR A 161 4.72 4.31 -7.84
N MET A 162 4.34 3.12 -7.34
CA MET A 162 3.97 1.97 -8.19
C MET A 162 2.84 2.32 -9.15
N HIS A 163 1.77 2.88 -8.61
CA HIS A 163 0.61 3.32 -9.37
C HIS A 163 1.03 4.28 -10.50
N GLY A 164 1.86 5.29 -10.19
CA GLY A 164 2.35 6.24 -11.19
C GLY A 164 3.21 5.60 -12.29
N ILE A 165 4.07 4.63 -11.95
CA ILE A 165 4.87 3.90 -12.95
C ILE A 165 3.96 3.13 -13.92
N ILE A 166 2.96 2.41 -13.39
CA ILE A 166 2.01 1.63 -14.20
C ILE A 166 1.14 2.57 -15.05
N TYR A 167 0.69 3.68 -14.46
CA TYR A 167 -0.11 4.69 -15.15
C TYR A 167 0.63 5.26 -16.36
N LEU A 168 1.93 5.55 -16.24
CA LEU A 168 2.72 6.05 -17.37
C LEU A 168 3.07 4.94 -18.38
N ASN A 169 3.10 3.68 -17.92
CA ASN A 169 3.49 2.54 -18.72
C ASN A 169 2.48 1.39 -18.56
N PRO A 170 1.34 1.46 -19.24
CA PRO A 170 0.33 0.42 -19.11
C PRO A 170 0.84 -0.93 -19.65
N PRO A 171 0.44 -2.07 -19.05
CA PRO A 171 0.93 -3.39 -19.39
C PRO A 171 0.78 -3.76 -20.87
N GLU A 172 -0.21 -3.23 -21.60
CA GLU A 172 -0.35 -3.47 -23.04
C GLU A 172 0.90 -3.01 -23.81
N ARG A 173 1.52 -1.90 -23.42
CA ARG A 173 2.77 -1.43 -24.03
C ARG A 173 3.94 -2.36 -23.72
N PHE A 174 3.93 -2.99 -22.55
CA PHE A 174 4.96 -3.92 -22.11
C PHE A 174 4.80 -5.33 -22.70
N LEU A 175 3.57 -5.75 -22.96
CA LEU A 175 3.26 -7.06 -23.55
C LEU A 175 3.32 -7.05 -25.08
N ALA A 176 3.22 -5.87 -25.73
CA ALA A 176 3.26 -5.74 -27.19
C ALA A 176 4.48 -6.40 -27.86
N PRO A 177 5.72 -6.32 -27.31
CA PRO A 177 6.88 -7.02 -27.88
C PRO A 177 6.87 -8.54 -27.68
N LEU A 178 6.19 -9.03 -26.63
CA LEU A 178 6.15 -10.46 -26.27
C LEU A 178 5.03 -11.23 -27.00
N PHE A 179 4.02 -10.52 -27.51
CA PHE A 179 2.88 -11.10 -28.23
C PHE A 179 2.60 -10.36 -29.55
N PRO A 180 3.53 -10.40 -30.53
CA PRO A 180 3.38 -9.71 -31.81
C PRO A 180 2.16 -10.18 -32.61
N GLU A 181 1.72 -11.43 -32.42
CA GLU A 181 0.57 -12.01 -33.15
C GLU A 181 -0.79 -11.46 -32.71
N VAL A 182 -0.90 -10.88 -31.51
CA VAL A 182 -2.15 -10.28 -31.01
C VAL A 182 -2.41 -8.90 -31.65
N ASN A 183 -1.36 -8.25 -32.19
CA ASN A 183 -1.46 -6.93 -32.83
C ASN A 183 -1.81 -7.00 -34.34
N ASN A 184 -1.92 -8.19 -34.92
CA ASN A 184 -2.21 -8.38 -36.36
C ASN A 184 -3.65 -8.80 -36.66
N LYS A 185 -4.63 -8.39 -35.83
CA LYS A 185 -6.05 -8.52 -36.18
C LYS A 185 -6.84 -7.28 -35.82
N SER A 186 -6.91 -6.38 -36.80
CA SER A 186 -8.02 -5.46 -37.03
C SER A 186 -8.24 -5.37 -38.54
#